data_AF-A0A109N1Z0-F1
#
_entry.id   AF-A0A109N1Z0-F1
#
_cell.length_a   1.000
_cell.length_b   1.000
_cell.length_c   1.000
_cell.angle_alpha   90.00
_cell.angle_beta   90.00
_cell.angle_gamma   90.00
#
_symmetry.space_group_name_H-M   'P 1'
#
loop_
_entity.id
_entity.type
_entity.pdbx_description
1 polymer ?
#
loop_
_entity_poly.entity_id
_entity_poly.type
_entity_poly.pdbx_seq_one_letter_code
_entity_poly.pdbx_strand_id
1 'polypeptide(L)'
;MERNKQGRYVNMILGTIGPMLIALAALRYLAKGDSSGYIIIFFGFILTIGYISYLEKKAGISKKWTAIRVIVTLVVLLLFTYPLYF
;
A
#
# COMPACT_ATOMS: atom_id res chain seq x y z
N MET A 1 -16.73 -24.74 7.65
CA MET A 1 -15.51 -23.91 7.42
C MET A 1 -15.37 -22.93 8.55
N GLU A 2 -14.57 -23.26 9.57
CA GLU A 2 -14.17 -22.29 10.58
C GLU A 2 -13.36 -21.18 9.90
N ARG A 3 -14.05 -20.07 9.62
CA ARG A 3 -13.47 -18.90 8.97
C ARG A 3 -12.31 -18.45 9.84
N ASN A 4 -11.07 -18.55 9.34
CA ASN A 4 -9.87 -18.07 10.00
C ASN A 4 -10.02 -16.59 10.38
N LYS A 5 -10.55 -16.34 11.60
CA LYS A 5 -10.87 -15.01 12.12
C LYS A 5 -9.58 -14.21 12.31
N GLN A 6 -8.52 -14.88 12.75
CA GLN A 6 -7.19 -14.29 12.95
C GLN A 6 -6.63 -13.68 11.65
N GLY A 7 -6.65 -14.43 10.55
CA GLY A 7 -6.17 -13.92 9.25
C GLY A 7 -6.97 -12.71 8.74
N ARG A 8 -8.25 -12.58 9.10
CA ARG A 8 -9.06 -11.39 8.77
C ARG A 8 -8.60 -10.16 9.53
N TYR A 9 -8.39 -10.28 10.84
CA TYR A 9 -7.97 -9.16 11.68
C TYR A 9 -6.56 -8.68 11.31
N VAL A 10 -5.64 -9.59 11.03
CA VAL A 10 -4.28 -9.23 10.56
C VAL A 10 -4.35 -8.40 9.29
N ASN A 11 -5.09 -8.84 8.27
CA ASN A 11 -5.21 -8.08 7.03
C ASN A 11 -5.82 -6.68 7.27
N MET A 12 -6.85 -6.58 8.12
CA MET A 12 -7.46 -5.29 8.45
C MET A 12 -6.48 -4.33 9.15
N ILE A 13 -5.64 -4.86 10.05
CA ILE A 13 -4.57 -4.09 10.69
C ILE A 13 -3.54 -3.62 9.65
N LEU A 14 -3.10 -4.50 8.74
CA LEU A 14 -2.16 -4.12 7.67
C LEU A 14 -2.74 -3.04 6.75
N GLY A 15 -4.03 -3.14 6.43
CA GLY A 15 -4.77 -2.15 5.64
C GLY A 15 -4.94 -0.80 6.32
N THR A 16 -4.83 -0.75 7.65
CA THR A 16 -4.88 0.49 8.43
C THR A 16 -3.48 1.09 8.61
N ILE A 17 -2.50 0.25 8.96
CA ILE A 17 -1.11 0.66 9.18
C ILE A 17 -0.48 1.18 7.89
N GLY A 18 -0.73 0.53 6.75
CA GLY A 18 -0.14 0.92 5.46
C GLY A 18 -0.38 2.39 5.10
N PRO A 19 -1.64 2.86 5.01
CA PRO A 19 -1.96 4.26 4.75
C PRO A 19 -1.45 5.22 5.83
N MET A 20 -1.48 4.80 7.11
CA MET A 20 -0.94 5.61 8.21
C MET A 20 0.56 5.87 8.06
N LEU A 21 1.34 4.85 7.66
CA LEU A 21 2.77 5.02 7.40
C LEU A 21 3.06 6.00 6.26
N ILE A 22 2.27 5.93 5.17
CA ILE A 22 2.38 6.86 4.05
C ILE A 22 2.09 8.30 4.52
N ALA A 23 1.00 8.50 5.27
CA ALA A 23 0.61 9.81 5.79
C ALA A 23 1.65 10.38 6.76
N LEU A 24 2.18 9.57 7.69
CA LEU A 24 3.20 9.99 8.65
C LEU A 24 4.50 10.41 7.95
N ALA A 25 4.93 9.68 6.92
CA ALA A 25 6.11 10.04 6.16
C ALA A 25 5.91 11.33 5.35
N ALA A 26 4.73 11.55 4.77
CA ALA A 26 4.39 12.79 4.09
C ALA A 26 4.40 13.99 5.07
N LEU A 27 3.79 13.84 6.25
CA LEU A 27 3.82 14.87 7.29
C LEU A 27 5.23 15.18 7.77
N ARG A 28 6.09 14.16 7.91
CA ARG A 28 7.49 14.34 8.28
C ARG A 28 8.25 15.17 7.24
N TYR A 29 8.05 14.86 5.95
CA TYR A 29 8.65 15.63 4.86
C TYR A 29 8.20 17.09 4.90
N LEU A 30 6.89 17.34 5.07
CA LEU A 30 6.36 18.71 5.17
C LEU A 30 6.88 19.47 6.40
N ALA A 31 7.05 18.79 7.54
CA ALA A 31 7.44 19.43 8.79
C ALA A 31 8.96 19.67 8.91
N LYS A 32 9.79 18.80 8.33
CA LYS A 32 11.26 18.83 8.50
C LYS A 32 12.06 18.96 7.21
N GLY A 33 11.42 18.88 6.04
CA GLY A 33 12.09 18.87 4.73
C GLY A 33 12.99 17.64 4.50
N ASP A 34 12.90 16.62 5.36
CA ASP A 34 13.79 15.46 5.37
C ASP A 34 13.18 14.28 4.61
N SER A 35 13.95 13.72 3.68
CA SER A 35 13.61 12.59 2.81
C SER A 35 13.85 11.22 3.44
N SER A 36 14.39 11.14 4.67
CA SER A 36 14.60 9.87 5.39
C SER A 36 13.33 9.03 5.56
N GLY A 37 12.15 9.65 5.46
CA GLY A 37 10.85 8.99 5.50
C GLY A 37 10.49 8.17 4.26
N TYR A 38 11.24 8.24 3.16
CA TYR A 38 10.87 7.58 1.90
C TYR A 38 10.79 6.05 2.00
N ILE A 39 11.67 5.41 2.78
CA ILE A 39 11.59 3.95 3.04
C ILE A 39 10.25 3.58 3.70
N ILE A 40 9.75 4.44 4.59
CA ILE A 40 8.48 4.23 5.31
C ILE A 40 7.30 4.30 4.32
N ILE A 41 7.36 5.16 3.31
CA ILE A 41 6.36 5.26 2.25
C ILE A 41 6.28 3.95 1.47
N PHE A 42 7.42 3.40 1.02
CA PHE A 42 7.44 2.15 0.27
C PHE A 42 6.87 0.99 1.09
N PHE A 43 7.24 0.90 2.37
CA PHE A 43 6.71 -0.13 3.26
C PHE A 43 5.18 0.02 3.45
N GLY A 44 4.70 1.26 3.66
CA GLY A 44 3.27 1.55 3.75
C GLY A 44 2.49 1.16 2.48
N PHE A 45 3.09 1.37 1.30
CA PHE A 45 2.51 0.95 0.02
C PHE A 45 2.39 -0.58 -0.08
N ILE A 46 3.43 -1.33 0.29
CA ILE A 46 3.40 -2.81 0.25
C ILE A 46 2.26 -3.35 1.14
N LEU A 47 2.11 -2.83 2.36
CA LEU A 47 1.04 -3.23 3.27
C LEU A 47 -0.34 -2.92 2.70
N THR A 48 -0.49 -1.72 2.12
CA THR A 48 -1.76 -1.27 1.52
C THR A 48 -2.14 -2.14 0.31
N ILE A 49 -1.21 -2.36 -0.63
CA ILE A 49 -1.43 -3.20 -1.81
C ILE A 49 -1.75 -4.65 -1.42
N GLY A 50 -1.06 -5.18 -0.41
CA GLY A 50 -1.34 -6.50 0.15
C GLY A 50 -2.77 -6.61 0.68
N TYR A 51 -3.21 -5.62 1.46
CA TYR A 51 -4.56 -5.57 1.98
C TYR A 51 -5.63 -5.45 0.88
N ILE A 52 -5.46 -4.57 -0.10
CA ILE A 52 -6.44 -4.44 -1.19
C ILE A 52 -6.50 -5.75 -1.99
N SER A 53 -5.36 -6.41 -2.24
CA SER A 53 -5.34 -7.74 -2.89
C SER A 53 -6.09 -8.80 -2.09
N TYR A 54 -5.99 -8.75 -0.75
CA TYR A 54 -6.80 -9.60 0.12
C TYR A 54 -8.30 -9.31 -0.01
N LEU A 55 -8.69 -8.03 -0.04
CA LEU A 55 -10.09 -7.62 -0.22
C LEU A 55 -10.65 -8.05 -1.58
N GLU A 56 -9.88 -7.88 -2.65
CA GLU A 56 -10.28 -8.30 -4.00
C GLU A 56 -10.50 -9.81 -4.08
N LYS A 57 -9.57 -10.61 -3.52
CA LYS A 57 -9.74 -12.06 -3.43
C LYS A 57 -11.01 -12.44 -2.66
N LYS A 58 -11.33 -11.70 -1.59
CA LYS A 58 -12.54 -11.92 -0.80
C LYS A 58 -13.82 -11.49 -1.54
N ALA A 59 -13.72 -10.51 -2.43
CA ALA A 59 -14.81 -10.05 -3.31
C ALA A 59 -15.01 -10.93 -4.56
N GLY A 60 -14.20 -11.98 -4.73
CA GLY A 60 -14.29 -12.87 -5.90
C GLY A 60 -13.66 -12.31 -7.18
N ILE A 61 -12.85 -11.24 -7.06
CA ILE A 61 -12.15 -10.65 -8.21
C ILE A 61 -11.07 -11.62 -8.69
N SER A 62 -10.95 -11.77 -10.01
CA SER A 62 -9.99 -12.69 -10.61
C SER A 62 -8.55 -12.22 -10.36
N LYS A 63 -7.63 -13.18 -10.17
CA LYS A 63 -6.21 -12.91 -9.95
C LYS A 63 -5.58 -12.07 -11.09
N LYS A 64 -6.11 -12.19 -12.31
CA LYS A 64 -5.68 -11.40 -13.48
C LYS A 64 -5.94 -9.90 -13.25
N TRP A 65 -7.15 -9.53 -12.81
CA TRP A 65 -7.51 -8.15 -12.52
C TRP A 65 -6.74 -7.58 -11.34
N THR A 66 -6.56 -8.38 -10.28
CA THR A 66 -5.71 -8.03 -9.13
C THR A 66 -4.28 -7.69 -9.58
N ALA A 67 -3.68 -8.50 -10.46
CA ALA A 67 -2.34 -8.28 -10.97
C ALA A 67 -2.24 -7.02 -11.85
N ILE A 68 -3.21 -6.81 -12.75
CA ILE A 68 -3.30 -5.58 -13.57
C ILE A 68 -3.32 -4.35 -12.67
N ARG A 69 -4.17 -4.33 -11.64
CA ARG A 69 -4.29 -3.21 -10.71
C ARG A 69 -3.00 -2.98 -9.91
N VAL A 70 -2.27 -4.03 -9.53
CA VAL A 70 -0.93 -3.87 -8.91
C VAL A 70 0.06 -3.23 -9.89
N ILE A 71 0.14 -3.74 -11.13
CA ILE A 71 1.05 -3.20 -12.16
C ILE A 71 0.72 -1.73 -12.43
N VAL A 72 -0.56 -1.38 -12.62
CA VAL A 72 -1.00 0.01 -12.83
C VAL A 72 -0.59 0.89 -11.65
N THR A 73 -0.77 0.42 -10.41
CA THR A 73 -0.36 1.18 -9.21
C THR A 73 1.14 1.46 -9.20
N LEU A 74 1.98 0.48 -9.56
CA LEU A 74 3.43 0.65 -9.63
C LEU A 74 3.86 1.58 -10.76
N VAL A 75 3.23 1.47 -11.94
CA VAL A 75 3.49 2.36 -13.09
C VAL A 75 3.14 3.80 -12.74
N VAL A 76 1.96 4.03 -12.14
CA VAL A 76 1.55 5.36 -11.68
C VAL A 76 2.54 5.90 -10.65
N LEU A 77 2.93 5.10 -9.64
CA LEU A 77 3.91 5.52 -8.65
C LEU A 77 5.22 5.97 -9.31
N LEU A 78 5.75 5.19 -10.26
CA LEU A 78 6.98 5.53 -10.98
C LEU A 78 6.82 6.80 -11.83
N LEU A 79 5.72 6.96 -12.56
CA LEU A 79 5.46 8.14 -13.38
C LEU A 79 5.40 9.43 -12.57
N PHE A 80 4.78 9.40 -11.38
CA PHE A 80 4.71 10.57 -10.51
C PHE A 80 6.01 10.82 -9.74
N THR A 81 6.79 9.77 -9.49
CA THR A 81 8.06 9.87 -8.76
C THR A 81 9.20 10.34 -9.67
N TYR A 82 9.25 9.89 -10.93
CA TYR A 82 10.35 10.16 -11.85
C TYR A 82 10.69 11.66 -12.03
N PRO A 83 9.71 12.58 -12.24
CA PRO A 83 9.98 14.01 -12.38
C PRO A 83 10.49 14.71 -11.11
N LEU A 84 10.43 14.03 -9.95
CA LEU A 84 10.98 14.59 -8.71
C LEU A 84 12.49 14.37 -8.59
N TYR A 85 13.06 13.48 -9.40
CA TYR A 85 14.49 13.12 -9.37
C TYR A 85 15.27 13.53 -10.63
N PHE A 86 14.58 13.93 -11.70
CA PHE A 86 15.12 14.40 -12.97
C PHE A 86 14.36 15.65 -13.42
#